data_AF-A0A285Z296-F1
#
_entry.id   AF-A0A285Z296-F1
#
_cell.length_a   1.000
_cell.length_b   1.000
_cell.length_c   1.000
_cell.angle_alpha   90.00
_cell.angle_beta   90.00
_cell.angle_gamma   90.00
#
_symmetry.space_group_name_H-M   'P 1'
#
loop_
_entity.id
_entity.type
_entity.pdbx_description
1 polymer ?
#
loop_
_entity_poly.entity_id
_entity_poly.type
_entity_poly.pdbx_seq_one_letter_code
_entity_poly.pdbx_strand_id
1 'polypeptide(L)'
;MAPPRWPSVETIRYAAQRAVARSSLRKVAGEMEMAVSWLNAFVDGKETAMRTQTKRNLREWYVRVAPELAEQEPETASAALTFLVGGLLEEAERRAAYSRLVQALARGYSDAGPLPDWVRALLDEEDPG
;
A
#
# COMPACT_ATOMS: atom_id res chain seq x y z
N MET A 1 25.39 -2.57 -0.52
CA MET A 1 24.00 -2.86 -0.09
C MET A 1 23.32 -1.52 0.17
N ALA A 2 22.35 -1.12 -0.66
CA ALA A 2 21.65 0.15 -0.44
C ALA A 2 20.81 0.04 0.85
N PRO A 3 20.76 1.08 1.69
CA PRO A 3 19.92 1.05 2.88
C PRO A 3 18.45 0.83 2.48
N PRO A 4 17.65 0.15 3.31
CA PRO A 4 16.23 -0.01 3.05
C PRO A 4 15.61 1.38 2.84
N ARG A 5 14.96 1.57 1.69
CA ARG A 5 14.28 2.82 1.36
C ARG A 5 13.03 2.91 2.23
N TRP A 6 13.15 3.61 3.36
CA TRP A 6 12.01 3.92 4.21
C TRP A 6 10.97 4.73 3.42
N PRO A 7 9.66 4.54 3.67
CA PRO A 7 8.60 5.33 3.04
C PRO A 7 8.80 6.82 3.32
N SER A 8 8.45 7.65 2.35
CA SER A 8 8.50 9.10 2.53
C SER A 8 7.42 9.55 3.51
N VAL A 9 7.60 10.72 4.11
CA VAL A 9 6.60 11.32 5.01
C VAL A 9 5.28 11.55 4.27
N GLU A 10 5.35 11.94 3.00
CA GLU A 10 4.17 12.15 2.15
C GLU A 10 3.41 10.85 1.92
N THR A 11 4.11 9.73 1.67
CA THR A 11 3.47 8.41 1.57
C THR A 11 2.75 8.04 2.86
N ILE A 12 3.38 8.30 4.00
CA ILE A 12 2.77 8.02 5.30
C ILE A 12 1.57 8.95 5.56
N ARG A 13 1.65 10.22 5.17
CA ARG A 13 0.56 11.21 5.27
C ARG A 13 -0.65 10.77 4.45
N TYR A 14 -0.42 10.35 3.22
CA TYR A 14 -1.48 9.84 2.34
C TYR A 14 -2.16 8.61 2.93
N ALA A 15 -1.37 7.66 3.43
CA ALA A 15 -1.91 6.49 4.14
C ALA A 15 -2.73 6.88 5.38
N ALA A 16 -2.26 7.86 6.17
CA ALA A 16 -2.99 8.37 7.32
C ALA A 16 -4.32 9.02 6.94
N GLN A 17 -4.36 9.82 5.86
CA GLN A 17 -5.59 10.42 5.33
C GLN A 17 -6.62 9.34 4.99
N ARG A 18 -6.20 8.28 4.29
CA ARG A 18 -7.09 7.14 3.95
C ARG A 18 -7.57 6.38 5.19
N ALA A 19 -6.68 6.09 6.14
CA ALA A 19 -7.02 5.41 7.37
C ALA A 19 -8.05 6.20 8.20
N VAL A 20 -7.91 7.53 8.24
CA VAL A 20 -8.86 8.44 8.89
C VAL A 20 -10.21 8.42 8.18
N ALA A 21 -10.22 8.48 6.84
CA ALA A 21 -11.44 8.44 6.04
C ALA A 21 -12.24 7.14 6.23
N ARG A 22 -11.56 5.99 6.39
CA ARG A 22 -12.18 4.69 6.65
C ARG A 22 -12.67 4.49 8.08
N SER A 23 -12.21 5.32 9.03
CA SER A 23 -12.52 5.14 10.45
C SER A 23 -12.77 6.45 11.17
N SER A 24 -11.79 6.96 11.91
CA SER A 24 -11.84 8.29 12.53
C SER A 24 -10.46 8.76 12.93
N LEU A 25 -10.30 10.08 13.04
CA LEU A 25 -9.05 10.71 13.44
C LEU A 25 -8.59 10.28 14.85
N ARG A 26 -9.54 10.03 15.77
CA ARG A 26 -9.24 9.58 17.14
C ARG A 26 -8.69 8.15 17.16
N LYS A 27 -9.25 7.26 16.35
CA LYS A 27 -8.79 5.86 16.26
C LYS A 27 -7.37 5.78 15.73
N VAL A 28 -7.10 6.43 14.59
CA VAL A 28 -5.78 6.44 13.96
C VAL A 28 -4.73 7.12 14.85
N ALA A 29 -5.09 8.19 15.56
CA ALA A 29 -4.20 8.83 16.52
C ALA A 29 -3.80 7.89 17.67
N GLY A 30 -4.74 7.08 18.16
CA GLY A 30 -4.46 6.04 19.16
C GLY A 30 -3.51 4.97 18.63
N GLU A 31 -3.71 4.49 17.40
CA GLU A 31 -2.84 3.50 16.76
C GLU A 31 -1.42 4.02 16.50
N MET A 32 -1.27 5.31 16.23
CA MET A 32 0.02 5.97 16.03
C MET A 32 0.69 6.40 17.34
N GLU A 33 0.01 6.25 18.48
CA GLU A 33 0.44 6.78 19.79
C GLU A 33 0.69 8.29 19.75
N MET A 34 -0.21 9.05 19.11
CA MET A 34 -0.08 10.48 18.91
C MET A 34 -1.30 11.26 19.39
N ALA A 35 -1.10 12.55 19.69
CA ALA A 35 -2.21 13.45 19.99
C ALA A 35 -3.09 13.64 18.74
N VAL A 36 -4.41 13.63 18.94
CA VAL A 36 -5.42 13.87 17.88
C VAL A 36 -5.17 15.19 17.15
N SER A 37 -4.87 16.27 17.89
CA SER A 37 -4.58 17.59 17.32
C SER A 37 -3.32 17.58 16.44
N TRP A 38 -2.31 16.79 16.82
CA TRP A 38 -1.10 16.65 16.04
C TRP A 38 -1.37 15.84 14.76
N LEU A 39 -2.09 14.72 14.85
CA LEU A 39 -2.46 13.95 13.67
C LEU A 39 -3.29 14.77 12.70
N ASN A 40 -4.20 15.62 13.20
CA ASN A 40 -5.00 16.52 12.36
C ASN A 40 -4.12 17.50 11.58
N ALA A 41 -3.15 18.13 12.25
CA ALA A 41 -2.20 19.02 11.57
C ALA A 41 -1.32 18.26 10.55
N PHE A 42 -0.93 17.03 10.87
CA PHE A 42 -0.15 16.17 9.98
C PHE A 42 -0.95 15.77 8.73
N VAL A 43 -2.20 15.30 8.84
CA VAL A 43 -2.98 14.95 7.65
C VAL A 43 -3.28 16.18 6.77
N ASP A 44 -3.37 17.37 7.37
CA ASP A 44 -3.61 18.64 6.68
C ASP A 44 -2.38 19.25 5.98
N GLY A 45 -1.18 18.68 6.11
CA GLY A 45 0.02 19.31 5.52
C GLY A 45 0.63 20.43 6.37
N LYS A 46 0.14 20.64 7.60
CA LYS A 46 0.44 21.83 8.41
C LYS A 46 1.56 21.61 9.44
N GLU A 47 2.18 20.43 9.49
CA GLU A 47 3.29 20.19 10.42
C GLU A 47 4.57 20.88 9.96
N THR A 48 5.21 21.62 10.87
CA THR A 48 6.42 22.40 10.57
C THR A 48 7.71 21.70 11.03
N ALA A 49 7.64 20.78 12.01
CA ALA A 49 8.81 20.03 12.47
C ALA A 49 8.42 18.67 13.09
N MET A 50 9.05 17.60 12.61
CA MET A 50 8.91 16.25 13.18
C MET A 50 10.18 15.84 13.93
N ARG A 51 10.01 15.48 15.21
CA ARG A 51 11.07 14.87 16.01
C ARG A 51 11.41 13.47 15.47
N THR A 52 12.62 13.00 15.76
CA THR A 52 13.08 11.65 15.34
C THR A 52 12.14 10.55 15.82
N GLN A 53 11.66 10.62 17.06
CA GLN A 53 10.69 9.67 17.61
C GLN A 53 9.36 9.68 16.84
N THR A 54 8.87 10.86 16.46
CA THR A 54 7.65 11.00 15.65
C THR A 54 7.81 10.32 14.29
N LYS A 55 8.94 10.56 13.60
CA LYS A 55 9.23 9.90 12.32
C LYS A 55 9.30 8.39 12.46
N ARG A 56 9.82 7.89 13.59
CA ARG A 56 9.87 6.46 13.90
C ARG A 56 8.45 5.88 14.07
N ASN A 57 7.62 6.48 14.93
CA ASN A 57 6.24 6.04 15.14
C ASN A 57 5.43 6.03 13.84
N LEU A 58 5.56 7.08 13.02
CA LEU A 58 4.91 7.17 11.71
C LEU A 58 5.32 6.02 10.77
N ARG A 59 6.60 5.68 10.73
CA ARG A 59 7.12 4.58 9.90
C ARG A 59 6.68 3.22 10.42
N GLU A 60 6.78 3.00 11.72
CA GLU A 60 6.35 1.75 12.36
C GLU A 60 4.84 1.52 12.17
N TRP A 61 4.04 2.57 12.35
CA TRP A 61 2.62 2.54 12.02
C TRP A 61 2.41 2.22 10.54
N TYR A 62 3.06 2.93 9.62
CA TYR A 62 2.88 2.69 8.18
C TYR A 62 3.23 1.26 7.79
N VAL A 63 4.35 0.70 8.27
CA VAL A 63 4.73 -0.68 7.97
C VAL A 63 3.66 -1.67 8.46
N ARG A 64 3.04 -1.40 9.61
CA ARG A 64 2.00 -2.24 10.19
C ARG A 64 0.68 -2.16 9.40
N VAL A 65 0.26 -0.96 8.98
CA VAL A 65 -1.07 -0.75 8.38
C VAL A 65 -1.04 -0.71 6.85
N ALA A 66 0.14 -0.57 6.22
CA ALA A 66 0.26 -0.56 4.74
C ALA A 66 -0.37 -1.77 4.04
N PRO A 67 -0.28 -3.02 4.57
CA PRO A 67 -0.98 -4.15 3.96
C PRO A 67 -2.51 -4.00 3.95
N GLU A 68 -3.08 -3.36 4.98
CA GLU A 68 -4.53 -3.15 5.13
C GLU A 68 -5.05 -1.89 4.41
N LEU A 69 -4.16 -0.90 4.23
CA LEU A 69 -4.42 0.34 3.49
C LEU A 69 -4.13 0.20 2.00
N ALA A 70 -3.47 -0.89 1.59
CA ALA A 70 -3.36 -1.32 0.20
C ALA A 70 -4.71 -1.88 -0.30
N GLU A 71 -5.76 -1.07 -0.21
CA GLU A 71 -6.77 -1.02 -1.27
C GLU A 71 -6.03 -0.45 -2.48
N GLN A 72 -5.35 -1.33 -3.21
CA GLN A 72 -4.94 -1.05 -4.57
C GLN A 72 -6.22 -1.08 -5.38
N GLU A 73 -6.51 0.00 -6.09
CA GLU A 73 -7.47 -0.09 -7.18
C GLU A 73 -6.90 -1.12 -8.18
N PRO A 74 -7.70 -2.08 -8.69
CA PRO A 74 -7.25 -3.11 -9.61
C PRO A 74 -6.39 -2.55 -10.75
N GLU A 75 -6.75 -1.38 -11.27
CA GLU A 75 -6.06 -0.66 -12.33
C GLU A 75 -4.65 -0.22 -11.93
N THR A 76 -4.47 0.24 -10.69
CA THR A 76 -3.17 0.64 -10.16
C THR A 76 -2.26 -0.57 -9.94
N ALA A 77 -2.82 -1.67 -9.43
CA ALA A 77 -2.10 -2.93 -9.28
C ALA A 77 -1.69 -3.52 -10.65
N SER A 78 -2.63 -3.53 -11.60
CA SER A 78 -2.41 -3.96 -13.00
C SER A 78 -1.29 -3.15 -13.65
N ALA A 79 -1.32 -1.83 -13.54
CA ALA A 79 -0.28 -0.95 -14.09
C ALA A 79 1.10 -1.22 -13.47
N ALA A 80 1.18 -1.42 -12.15
CA ALA A 80 2.43 -1.73 -11.47
C ALA A 80 3.02 -3.09 -11.88
N LEU A 81 2.16 -4.12 -11.99
CA LEU A 81 2.55 -5.45 -12.47
C LEU A 81 2.97 -5.42 -13.94
N THR A 82 2.25 -4.67 -14.78
CA THR A 82 2.58 -4.45 -16.20
C THR A 82 3.92 -3.74 -16.35
N PHE A 83 4.19 -2.71 -15.52
CA PHE A 83 5.48 -2.03 -15.49
C PHE A 83 6.62 -2.99 -15.09
N LEU A 84 6.39 -3.85 -14.10
CA LEU A 84 7.34 -4.86 -13.65
C LEU A 84 7.75 -5.84 -14.76
N VAL A 85 6.80 -6.31 -15.58
CA VAL A 85 7.10 -7.20 -16.72
C VAL A 85 7.55 -6.44 -17.96
N GLY A 86 7.16 -5.18 -18.11
CA GLY A 86 7.42 -4.34 -19.28
C GLY A 86 8.89 -3.96 -19.47
N GLY A 87 9.66 -3.88 -18.39
CA GLY A 87 11.11 -3.62 -18.46
C GLY A 87 11.98 -4.87 -18.69
N LEU A 88 11.40 -6.06 -18.57
CA LEU A 88 12.16 -7.32 -18.46
C LEU A 88 11.94 -8.29 -19.62
N LEU A 89 10.79 -8.20 -20.31
CA LEU A 89 10.36 -9.20 -21.29
C LEU A 89 9.88 -8.56 -22.59
N GLU A 90 10.05 -9.27 -23.71
CA GLU A 90 9.50 -8.85 -25.00
C GLU A 90 7.96 -8.94 -25.02
N GLU A 91 7.31 -8.17 -25.90
CA GLU A 91 5.85 -8.02 -25.98
C GLU A 91 5.10 -9.37 -26.00
N ALA A 92 5.65 -10.35 -26.70
CA ALA A 92 5.06 -11.69 -26.82
C ALA A 92 5.02 -12.47 -25.49
N GLU A 93 5.91 -12.17 -24.53
CA GLU A 93 6.04 -12.89 -23.27
C GLU A 93 5.38 -12.15 -22.09
N ARG A 94 5.13 -10.83 -22.24
CA ARG A 94 4.60 -9.97 -21.18
C ARG A 94 3.26 -10.48 -20.61
N ARG A 95 2.32 -10.85 -21.47
CA ARG A 95 0.98 -11.31 -21.04
C ARG A 95 1.05 -12.61 -20.24
N ALA A 96 1.85 -13.58 -20.69
CA ALA A 96 2.04 -14.84 -19.97
C ALA A 96 2.76 -14.64 -18.62
N ALA A 97 3.74 -13.73 -18.57
CA ALA A 97 4.45 -13.40 -17.34
C ALA A 97 3.57 -12.64 -16.34
N TYR A 98 2.76 -11.69 -16.83
CA TYR A 98 1.75 -10.99 -16.04
C TYR A 98 0.77 -11.98 -15.40
N SER A 99 0.18 -12.88 -16.20
CA SER A 99 -0.74 -13.91 -15.72
C SER A 99 -0.12 -14.79 -14.63
N ARG A 100 1.13 -15.25 -14.83
CA ARG A 100 1.87 -16.03 -13.84
C ARG A 100 2.13 -15.27 -12.54
N LEU A 101 2.40 -13.96 -12.62
CA LEU A 101 2.58 -13.11 -11.44
C LEU A 101 1.28 -12.97 -10.64
N VAL A 102 0.16 -12.71 -11.31
CA VAL A 102 -1.17 -12.62 -10.67
C VAL A 102 -1.52 -13.95 -9.99
N GLN A 103 -1.30 -15.09 -10.66
CA GLN A 103 -1.52 -16.41 -10.08
C GLN A 103 -0.59 -16.71 -8.88
N ALA A 104 0.68 -16.32 -8.96
CA ALA A 104 1.63 -16.49 -7.86
C ALA A 104 1.25 -15.63 -6.63
N LEU A 105 0.78 -14.39 -6.86
CA LEU A 105 0.25 -13.52 -5.81
C LEU A 105 -0.97 -14.16 -5.15
N ALA A 106 -1.92 -14.66 -5.95
CA ALA A 106 -3.12 -15.31 -5.45
C ALA A 106 -2.81 -16.52 -4.55
N ARG A 107 -1.86 -17.37 -4.98
CA ARG A 107 -1.38 -18.50 -4.16
C ARG A 107 -0.73 -18.04 -2.86
N GLY A 108 0.18 -17.06 -2.94
CA GLY A 108 0.86 -16.53 -1.75
C GLY A 108 -0.10 -15.95 -0.71
N TYR A 109 -1.16 -15.27 -1.15
CA TYR A 109 -2.21 -14.81 -0.25
C TYR A 109 -3.07 -15.95 0.29
N SER A 110 -3.43 -16.94 -0.54
CA SER A 110 -4.25 -18.08 -0.12
C SER A 110 -3.59 -18.90 0.98
N ASP A 111 -2.26 -19.02 0.96
CA ASP A 111 -1.48 -19.71 2.00
C ASP A 111 -1.38 -18.89 3.31
N ALA A 112 -1.57 -17.57 3.24
CA ALA A 112 -1.37 -16.63 4.36
C ALA A 112 -2.68 -16.05 4.93
N GLY A 113 -3.81 -16.16 4.24
CA GLY A 113 -5.07 -15.57 4.66
C GLY A 113 -6.08 -15.33 3.53
N PRO A 114 -7.09 -14.47 3.74
CA PRO A 114 -8.09 -14.18 2.72
C PRO A 114 -7.48 -13.41 1.54
N LEU A 115 -7.91 -13.77 0.33
CA LEU A 115 -7.47 -13.12 -0.90
C LEU A 115 -7.96 -11.66 -0.95
N PRO A 116 -7.06 -10.67 -1.16
CA PRO A 116 -7.46 -9.27 -1.33
C PRO A 116 -8.35 -9.05 -2.57
N ASP A 117 -9.31 -8.13 -2.47
CA ASP A 117 -10.30 -7.88 -3.54
C ASP A 117 -9.67 -7.43 -4.85
N TRP A 118 -8.57 -6.68 -4.80
CA TRP A 118 -7.84 -6.28 -6.01
C TRP A 118 -7.18 -7.46 -6.72
N VAL A 119 -6.69 -8.48 -5.98
CA VAL A 119 -6.15 -9.70 -6.60
C VAL A 119 -7.27 -10.50 -7.25
N ARG A 120 -8.45 -10.54 -6.62
CA ARG A 120 -9.63 -11.20 -7.18
C ARG A 120 -10.06 -10.52 -8.48
N ALA A 121 -10.16 -9.18 -8.49
CA ALA A 121 -10.50 -8.42 -9.68
C ALA A 121 -9.50 -8.67 -10.84
N LEU A 122 -8.21 -8.73 -10.55
CA LEU A 122 -7.19 -9.04 -11.57
C LEU A 122 -7.28 -10.47 -12.12
N LEU A 123 -7.75 -11.43 -11.32
CA LEU A 123 -8.00 -12.80 -11.80
C LEU A 123 -9.24 -12.86 -12.68
N ASP A 124 -10.31 -12.13 -12.31
CA ASP A 124 -11.55 -12.06 -13.08
C ASP A 124 -11.34 -11.39 -14.45
N GLU A 125 -10.40 -10.43 -14.55
CA GLU A 125 -10.00 -9.81 -15.82
C GLU A 125 -9.23 -10.75 -16.78
N GLU A 126 -8.53 -11.76 -16.23
CA GLU A 126 -7.76 -12.74 -17.01
C GLU A 126 -8.62 -13.90 -17.54
N ASP A 127 -9.81 -14.12 -16.97
CA ASP A 127 -10.78 -15.15 -17.38
C ASP A 127 -12.08 -14.51 -17.91
N PRO A 128 -12.05 -13.84 -19.07
CA PRO A 128 -13.28 -13.46 -19.74
C PRO A 128 -13.87 -14.74 -20.33
N GLY A 129 -14.89 -15.30 -19.68
CA GLY A 129 -15.59 -16.48 -20.15
C GLY A 129 -15.99 -16.44 -21.63
#